data_AF-D2VJ54-F1
#
_entry.id   AF-D2VJ54-F1
#
_cell.length_a   1.000
_cell.length_b   1.000
_cell.length_c   1.000
_cell.angle_alpha   90.00
_cell.angle_beta   90.00
_cell.angle_gamma   90.00
#
_symmetry.space_group_name_H-M   'P 1'
#
loop_
_entity.id
_entity.type
_entity.pdbx_description
1 polymer ?
#
loop_
_entity_poly.entity_id
_entity_poly.type
_entity_poly.pdbx_seq_one_letter_code
_entity_poly.pdbx_strand_id
1 'polypeptide(L)'
;MSFHHQPHADVITSLSYNIFETLSNDSITINNNNTYNKYNDSAVCHPLLLALGNRSEKGLCDDMTSSTVISAIVLFLHTMLVLVSVGGLVYKLRKLHVLKKKQKQVVNYLQVARNPLLMVIGALIGWSYTFMLMGRVLIGRKVYPCFIFSLIYFIAIPALSNTIIMRCIRLLILTKLNELKVRIGRRQYYLHATTSSDNMKSMIEENTNISQNQVEKELETVTSLDSLSISNSSLAGNQNSTNLSALTVGRTSGILSQFVIEPKDSNADDDENNVEEEMIFRKETLLESFERGKLLSIMRFLVSSKFVLLSYVVVIGFHLSIYFIIAIIDYFNYQNDTSVKTNQKRNSFTIDSYLFSPSGCGVGAYNQYIFISYFCFYGLIGILLSIIAFFAKRDVWNIKIEVVIINLFWAAIVLAFSIPSLFTIITT
;
A
#
# COMPACT_ATOMS: atom_id res chain seq x y z
N MET A 1 -22.44 -8.07 51.29
CA MET A 1 -22.39 -6.85 50.45
C MET A 1 -22.47 -7.30 48.99
N SER A 2 -23.67 -7.28 48.42
CA SER A 2 -23.93 -7.68 47.03
C SER A 2 -24.30 -6.43 46.25
N PHE A 3 -23.52 -6.08 45.23
CA PHE A 3 -23.79 -4.96 44.34
C PHE A 3 -24.55 -5.48 43.12
N HIS A 4 -25.82 -5.15 43.03
CA HIS A 4 -26.64 -5.34 41.84
C HIS A 4 -26.32 -4.22 40.83
N HIS A 5 -25.80 -4.61 39.67
CA HIS A 5 -25.63 -3.72 38.52
C HIS A 5 -26.92 -3.76 37.68
N GLN A 6 -27.57 -2.60 37.53
CA GLN A 6 -28.73 -2.39 36.66
C GLN A 6 -28.27 -1.65 35.38
N PRO A 7 -28.66 -2.07 34.17
CA PRO A 7 -28.27 -1.40 32.94
C PRO A 7 -29.20 -0.20 32.64
N HIS A 8 -28.63 1.00 32.58
CA HIS A 8 -29.26 2.20 32.03
C HIS A 8 -29.10 2.20 30.50
N ALA A 9 -30.05 1.62 29.76
CA ALA A 9 -30.11 1.72 28.30
C ALA A 9 -31.41 2.34 27.75
N ASP A 10 -32.44 2.54 28.58
CA ASP A 10 -33.79 2.87 28.08
C ASP A 10 -34.19 4.36 28.18
N VAL A 11 -33.25 5.27 28.49
CA VAL A 11 -33.58 6.70 28.71
C VAL A 11 -33.37 7.57 27.46
N ILE A 12 -32.67 7.09 26.42
CA ILE A 12 -32.38 7.91 25.23
C ILE A 12 -33.41 7.73 24.11
N THR A 13 -34.14 6.61 24.06
CA THR A 13 -35.15 6.34 23.02
C THR A 13 -36.54 6.91 23.29
N SER A 14 -36.86 7.28 24.54
CA SER A 14 -38.19 7.84 24.90
C SER A 14 -38.28 9.37 24.81
N LEU A 15 -37.14 10.07 24.72
CA LEU A 15 -37.10 11.53 24.58
C LEU A 15 -37.36 12.03 23.15
N SER A 16 -37.20 11.18 22.13
CA SER A 16 -37.42 11.54 20.73
C SER A 16 -38.88 11.44 20.27
N TYR A 17 -39.76 10.74 21.01
CA TYR A 17 -41.14 10.52 20.56
C TYR A 17 -42.13 11.59 21.06
N ASN A 18 -41.88 12.19 22.24
CA ASN A 18 -42.82 13.14 22.85
C ASN A 18 -42.70 14.59 22.35
N ILE A 19 -41.72 14.92 21.52
CA ILE A 19 -41.60 16.26 20.91
C ILE A 19 -42.49 16.39 19.65
N PHE A 20 -42.93 15.27 19.06
CA PHE A 20 -43.66 15.32 17.79
C PHE A 20 -45.17 15.59 17.92
N GLU A 21 -45.79 15.34 19.08
CA GLU A 21 -47.24 15.55 19.26
C GLU A 21 -47.63 16.99 19.61
N THR A 22 -46.70 17.86 20.01
CA THR A 22 -47.04 19.23 20.46
C THR A 22 -46.98 20.31 19.38
N LEU A 23 -46.61 19.99 18.13
CA LEU A 23 -46.52 20.95 17.01
C LEU A 23 -47.72 20.91 16.04
N SER A 24 -48.77 20.12 16.33
CA SER A 24 -49.84 19.85 15.36
C SER A 24 -51.02 20.85 15.33
N ASN A 25 -51.06 21.91 16.16
CA ASN A 25 -52.30 22.72 16.29
C ASN A 25 -52.21 24.23 15.96
N ASP A 26 -51.06 24.75 15.52
CA ASP A 26 -50.99 26.15 15.09
C ASP A 26 -51.37 26.30 13.60
N SER A 27 -52.68 26.36 13.36
CA SER A 27 -53.27 26.74 12.07
C SER A 27 -53.12 28.25 11.82
N ILE A 28 -51.90 28.70 11.56
CA ILE A 28 -51.64 30.08 11.14
C ILE A 28 -52.24 30.29 9.73
N THR A 29 -53.36 30.99 9.68
CA THR A 29 -54.02 31.45 8.45
C THR A 29 -53.22 32.60 7.85
N ILE A 30 -52.14 32.29 7.13
CA ILE A 30 -51.35 33.30 6.40
C ILE A 30 -52.07 33.64 5.10
N ASN A 31 -52.76 34.78 5.10
CA ASN A 31 -53.42 35.36 3.94
C ASN A 31 -52.38 36.11 3.08
N ASN A 32 -51.66 35.41 2.20
CA ASN A 32 -50.65 36.00 1.32
C ASN A 32 -51.08 35.91 -0.15
N ASN A 33 -51.52 37.05 -0.71
CA ASN A 33 -51.87 37.22 -2.13
C ASN A 33 -50.66 37.40 -3.06
N ASN A 34 -49.44 37.07 -2.62
CA ASN A 34 -48.29 37.07 -3.49
C ASN A 34 -48.22 35.74 -4.23
N THR A 35 -48.45 35.79 -5.55
CA THR A 35 -48.23 34.73 -6.53
C THR A 35 -46.73 34.42 -6.67
N TYR A 36 -46.06 34.12 -5.57
CA TYR A 36 -44.80 33.40 -5.62
C TYR A 36 -45.14 32.01 -6.15
N ASN A 37 -44.58 31.66 -7.31
CA ASN A 37 -44.58 30.30 -7.83
C ASN A 37 -44.14 29.38 -6.69
N LYS A 38 -45.11 28.73 -6.05
CA LYS A 38 -44.92 27.82 -4.94
C LYS A 38 -44.28 26.59 -5.54
N TYR A 39 -42.94 26.61 -5.65
CA TYR A 39 -42.18 25.43 -5.99
C TYR A 39 -42.61 24.33 -5.02
N ASN A 40 -42.95 23.16 -5.54
CA ASN A 40 -43.31 22.01 -4.72
C ASN A 40 -42.07 21.58 -3.92
N ASP A 41 -41.87 22.18 -2.75
CA ASP A 41 -40.76 21.86 -1.84
C ASP A 41 -40.77 20.39 -1.41
N SER A 42 -41.96 19.75 -1.42
CA SER A 42 -42.13 18.32 -1.17
C SER A 42 -41.51 17.42 -2.24
N ALA A 43 -41.22 17.93 -3.44
CA ALA A 43 -40.53 17.17 -4.50
C ALA A 43 -39.00 17.23 -4.37
N VAL A 44 -38.48 18.16 -3.57
CA VAL A 44 -37.04 18.40 -3.40
C VAL A 44 -36.58 17.85 -2.06
N CYS A 45 -37.35 18.11 -1.00
CA CYS A 45 -37.02 17.70 0.36
C CYS A 45 -37.94 16.59 0.85
N HIS A 46 -37.31 15.62 1.52
CA HIS A 46 -38.05 14.58 2.21
C HIS A 46 -39.01 15.22 3.25
N PRO A 47 -40.29 14.80 3.30
CA PRO A 47 -41.30 15.42 4.16
C PRO A 47 -40.92 15.44 5.65
N LEU A 48 -40.16 14.44 6.10
CA LEU A 48 -39.62 14.40 7.48
C LEU A 48 -38.69 15.58 7.79
N LEU A 49 -37.85 16.01 6.84
CA LEU A 49 -36.94 17.14 7.03
C LEU A 49 -37.72 18.47 7.03
N LEU A 50 -38.73 18.57 6.16
CA LEU A 50 -39.63 19.73 6.14
C LEU A 50 -40.42 19.86 7.46
N ALA A 51 -40.88 18.73 8.03
CA ALA A 51 -41.58 18.71 9.32
C ALA A 51 -40.68 19.14 10.49
N LEU A 52 -39.36 18.97 10.38
CA LEU A 52 -38.38 19.45 11.36
C LEU A 52 -38.03 20.94 11.19
N GLY A 53 -38.65 21.63 10.23
CA GLY A 53 -38.44 23.05 9.97
C GLY A 53 -37.29 23.38 9.02
N ASN A 54 -36.68 22.38 8.37
CA ASN A 54 -35.63 22.63 7.37
C ASN A 54 -36.25 23.30 6.14
N ARG A 55 -35.56 24.31 5.59
CA ARG A 55 -36.03 25.04 4.42
C ARG A 55 -35.37 24.51 3.16
N SER A 56 -36.17 24.31 2.11
CA SER A 56 -35.68 24.12 0.76
C SER A 56 -35.23 25.48 0.21
N GLU A 57 -33.94 25.62 -0.10
CA GLU A 57 -33.43 26.80 -0.78
C GLU A 57 -32.55 26.33 -1.93
N LYS A 58 -32.68 26.95 -3.10
CA LYS A 58 -31.91 26.59 -4.31
C LYS A 58 -32.13 25.13 -4.79
N GLY A 59 -33.20 24.48 -4.34
CA GLY A 59 -33.45 23.07 -4.66
C GLY A 59 -32.59 22.10 -3.84
N LEU A 60 -32.08 22.54 -2.68
CA LEU A 60 -31.37 21.70 -1.72
C LEU A 60 -31.99 21.89 -0.34
N CYS A 61 -32.03 20.80 0.43
CA CYS A 61 -32.43 20.84 1.83
C CYS A 61 -31.24 21.18 2.73
N ASP A 62 -31.50 21.87 3.83
CA ASP A 62 -30.49 22.06 4.87
C ASP A 62 -30.07 20.72 5.49
N ASP A 63 -28.78 20.60 5.77
CA ASP A 63 -28.21 19.44 6.46
C ASP A 63 -28.68 19.42 7.92
N MET A 64 -28.93 18.23 8.47
CA MET A 64 -29.31 18.09 9.87
C MET A 64 -28.13 18.47 10.78
N THR A 65 -28.40 19.14 11.90
CA THR A 65 -27.37 19.49 12.89
C THR A 65 -26.58 18.27 13.39
N SER A 66 -27.22 17.10 13.45
CA SER A 66 -26.58 15.83 13.78
C SER A 66 -25.50 15.42 12.77
N SER A 67 -25.71 15.64 11.46
CA SER A 67 -24.71 15.29 10.44
C SER A 67 -23.48 16.20 10.54
N THR A 68 -23.67 17.48 10.86
CA THR A 68 -22.58 18.43 11.13
C THR A 68 -21.74 18.00 12.33
N VAL A 69 -22.37 17.60 13.44
CA VAL A 69 -21.67 17.12 14.64
C VAL A 69 -20.90 15.83 14.35
N ILE A 70 -21.52 14.85 13.69
CA ILE A 70 -20.86 13.59 13.31
C ILE A 70 -19.67 13.86 12.40
N SER A 71 -19.84 14.75 11.40
CA SER A 71 -18.78 15.12 10.46
C SER A 71 -17.59 15.79 11.16
N ALA A 72 -17.85 16.67 12.13
CA ALA A 72 -16.80 17.29 12.95
C ALA A 72 -16.01 16.26 13.76
N ILE A 73 -16.70 15.30 14.39
CA ILE A 73 -16.06 14.22 15.17
C ILE A 73 -15.20 13.34 14.26
N VAL A 74 -15.74 12.92 13.12
CA VAL A 74 -15.02 12.08 12.14
C VAL A 74 -13.77 12.79 11.62
N LEU A 75 -13.88 14.08 11.30
CA LEU A 75 -12.76 14.90 10.82
C LEU A 75 -11.69 15.07 11.90
N PHE A 76 -12.09 15.31 13.15
CA PHE A 76 -11.19 15.41 14.29
C PHE A 76 -10.40 14.12 14.49
N LEU A 77 -11.09 12.96 14.51
CA LEU A 77 -10.47 11.65 14.66
C LEU A 77 -9.48 11.34 13.53
N HIS A 78 -9.85 11.64 12.27
CA HIS A 78 -8.94 11.47 11.13
C HIS A 78 -7.71 12.39 11.23
N THR A 79 -7.91 13.62 11.68
CA THR A 79 -6.80 14.57 11.88
C THR A 79 -5.82 14.06 12.94
N MET A 80 -6.33 13.54 14.06
CA MET A 80 -5.50 12.92 15.09
C MET A 80 -4.75 11.69 14.55
N LEU A 81 -5.40 10.85 13.76
CA LEU A 81 -4.76 9.68 13.14
C LEU A 81 -3.61 10.08 12.21
N VAL A 82 -3.76 11.16 11.42
CA VAL A 82 -2.69 11.68 10.57
C VAL A 82 -1.55 12.26 11.41
N LEU A 83 -1.85 13.05 12.44
CA LEU A 83 -0.82 13.60 13.33
C LEU A 83 0.00 12.49 13.99
N VAL A 84 -0.65 11.44 14.49
CA VAL A 84 0.02 10.26 15.05
C VAL A 84 0.84 9.52 14.00
N SER A 85 0.33 9.37 12.78
CA SER A 85 1.03 8.69 11.68
C SER A 85 2.28 9.45 11.22
N VAL A 86 2.18 10.76 11.04
CA VAL A 86 3.29 11.64 10.68
C VAL A 86 4.30 11.73 11.83
N GLY A 87 3.82 11.91 13.06
CA GLY A 87 4.66 11.91 14.27
C GLY A 87 5.44 10.61 14.44
N GLY A 88 4.78 9.46 14.23
CA GLY A 88 5.42 8.14 14.23
C GLY A 88 6.47 7.97 13.14
N LEU A 89 6.22 8.49 11.93
CA LEU A 89 7.21 8.52 10.84
C LEU A 89 8.42 9.37 11.22
N VAL A 90 8.21 10.60 11.68
CA VAL A 90 9.29 11.53 12.07
C VAL A 90 10.10 10.94 13.22
N TYR A 91 9.45 10.39 14.24
CA TYR A 91 10.11 9.71 15.35
C TYR A 91 10.99 8.54 14.88
N LYS A 92 10.44 7.68 14.00
CA LYS A 92 11.18 6.55 13.43
C LYS A 92 12.36 7.00 12.59
N LEU A 93 12.20 8.04 11.77
CA LEU A 93 13.29 8.62 10.96
C LEU A 93 14.39 9.22 11.83
N ARG A 94 14.04 9.96 12.88
CA ARG A 94 15.01 10.49 13.86
C ARG A 94 15.77 9.37 14.55
N LYS A 95 15.07 8.33 15.03
CA LYS A 95 15.70 7.16 15.67
C LYS A 95 16.65 6.44 14.72
N LEU A 96 16.27 6.25 13.46
CA LEU A 96 17.14 5.67 12.41
C LEU A 96 18.38 6.53 12.16
N HIS A 97 18.23 7.86 12.12
CA HIS A 97 19.36 8.77 11.94
C HIS A 97 20.35 8.69 13.11
N VAL A 98 19.85 8.64 14.36
CA VAL A 98 20.69 8.50 15.55
C VAL A 98 21.40 7.14 15.57
N LEU A 99 20.70 6.05 15.26
CA LEU A 99 21.30 4.70 15.20
C LEU A 99 22.38 4.60 14.12
N LYS A 100 22.15 5.20 12.94
CA LYS A 100 23.14 5.26 11.85
C LYS A 100 24.42 5.98 12.28
N LYS A 101 24.32 6.98 13.17
CA LYS A 101 25.47 7.71 13.71
C LYS A 101 26.22 6.91 14.78
N LYS A 102 25.50 6.18 15.65
CA LYS A 102 26.10 5.47 16.80
C LYS A 102 26.63 4.07 16.49
N GLN A 103 26.00 3.36 15.56
CA GLN A 103 26.30 1.96 15.31
C GLN A 103 26.47 1.77 13.79
N LYS A 104 27.65 1.28 13.35
CA LYS A 104 27.86 0.73 12.01
C LYS A 104 27.07 -0.59 11.81
N GLN A 105 25.89 -0.73 12.44
CA GLN A 105 25.08 -1.93 12.32
C GLN A 105 24.43 -2.01 10.94
N VAL A 106 24.49 -3.21 10.38
CA VAL A 106 23.79 -3.60 9.17
C VAL A 106 22.29 -3.54 9.46
N VAL A 107 21.60 -2.61 8.80
CA VAL A 107 20.17 -2.35 9.00
C VAL A 107 19.35 -3.61 8.67
N ASN A 108 18.54 -4.07 9.63
CA ASN A 108 17.65 -5.23 9.46
C ASN A 108 16.70 -5.01 8.27
N TYR A 109 16.80 -5.88 7.25
CA TYR A 109 16.02 -5.81 6.00
C TYR A 109 14.50 -5.79 6.23
N LEU A 110 14.03 -6.39 7.33
CA LEU A 110 12.61 -6.43 7.68
C LEU A 110 12.02 -5.03 7.94
N GLN A 111 12.82 -4.09 8.49
CA GLN A 111 12.39 -2.70 8.70
C GLN A 111 12.37 -1.88 7.40
N VAL A 112 13.13 -2.29 6.37
CA VAL A 112 13.15 -1.68 5.04
C VAL A 112 11.93 -2.11 4.20
N ALA A 113 11.37 -3.29 4.47
CA ALA A 113 10.21 -3.82 3.74
C ALA A 113 8.94 -2.97 3.98
N ARG A 114 8.65 -2.59 5.22
CA ARG A 114 7.54 -1.68 5.57
C ARG A 114 7.96 -0.24 5.33
N ASN A 115 7.74 0.25 4.12
CA ASN A 115 8.01 1.65 3.79
C ASN A 115 6.99 2.56 4.49
N PRO A 116 7.39 3.24 5.58
CA PRO A 116 6.45 4.05 6.34
C PRO A 116 5.97 5.26 5.51
N LEU A 117 6.70 5.64 4.45
CA LEU A 117 6.30 6.71 3.54
C LEU A 117 5.00 6.38 2.81
N LEU A 118 4.82 5.15 2.32
CA LEU A 118 3.61 4.76 1.59
C LEU A 118 2.38 4.80 2.52
N MET A 119 2.55 4.40 3.79
CA MET A 119 1.50 4.49 4.80
C MET A 119 1.14 5.95 5.11
N VAL A 120 2.13 6.83 5.25
CA VAL A 120 1.88 8.26 5.48
C VAL A 120 1.24 8.93 4.28
N ILE A 121 1.68 8.63 3.05
CA ILE A 121 1.03 9.14 1.82
C ILE A 121 -0.43 8.69 1.77
N GLY A 122 -0.71 7.40 2.02
CA GLY A 122 -2.08 6.89 2.09
C GLY A 122 -2.93 7.58 3.15
N ALA A 123 -2.38 7.81 4.35
CA ALA A 123 -3.06 8.52 5.42
C ALA A 123 -3.33 10.00 5.05
N LEU A 124 -2.39 10.68 4.40
CA LEU A 124 -2.56 12.06 3.94
C LEU A 124 -3.61 12.17 2.84
N ILE A 125 -3.61 11.25 1.87
CA ILE A 125 -4.63 11.19 0.81
C ILE A 125 -6.01 10.94 1.44
N GLY A 126 -6.13 9.94 2.31
CA GLY A 126 -7.38 9.64 3.02
C GLY A 126 -7.88 10.83 3.83
N TRP A 127 -7.00 11.51 4.58
CA TRP A 127 -7.36 12.70 5.32
C TRP A 127 -7.75 13.87 4.43
N SER A 128 -7.05 14.11 3.31
CA SER A 128 -7.41 15.18 2.38
C SER A 128 -8.81 14.98 1.81
N TYR A 129 -9.19 13.73 1.53
CA TYR A 129 -10.53 13.38 1.09
C TYR A 129 -11.57 13.58 2.20
N THR A 130 -11.31 13.04 3.40
CA THR A 130 -12.20 13.23 4.55
C THR A 130 -12.38 14.70 4.89
N PHE A 131 -11.32 15.50 4.84
CA PHE A 131 -11.36 16.94 5.06
C PHE A 131 -12.29 17.64 4.07
N MET A 132 -12.24 17.27 2.80
CA MET A 132 -13.06 17.89 1.76
C MET A 132 -14.52 17.44 1.82
N LEU A 133 -14.77 16.15 2.08
CA LEU A 133 -16.12 15.64 2.27
C LEU A 133 -16.80 16.20 3.52
N MET A 134 -16.11 16.13 4.67
CA MET A 134 -16.65 16.64 5.93
C MET A 134 -16.72 18.17 5.90
N GLY A 135 -15.75 18.83 5.26
CA GLY A 135 -15.77 20.27 5.03
C GLY A 135 -17.01 20.73 4.27
N ARG A 136 -17.47 19.97 3.27
CA ARG A 136 -18.74 20.24 2.58
C ARG A 136 -19.95 20.22 3.52
N VAL A 137 -20.00 19.25 4.44
CA VAL A 137 -21.09 19.16 5.43
C VAL A 137 -20.99 20.29 6.47
N LEU A 138 -19.77 20.64 6.90
CA LEU A 138 -19.55 21.69 7.91
C LEU A 138 -19.83 23.11 7.40
N ILE A 139 -19.43 23.41 6.16
CA ILE A 139 -19.68 24.72 5.52
C ILE A 139 -21.11 24.80 4.97
N GLY A 140 -21.70 23.64 4.64
CA GLY A 140 -23.02 23.50 4.05
C GLY A 140 -22.99 23.39 2.52
N ARG A 141 -23.86 22.54 1.97
CA ARG A 141 -23.97 22.25 0.52
C ARG A 141 -24.25 23.49 -0.35
N LYS A 142 -24.86 24.53 0.22
CA LYS A 142 -25.29 25.75 -0.47
C LYS A 142 -24.14 26.73 -0.79
N VAL A 143 -23.07 26.72 0.02
CA VAL A 143 -21.94 27.66 -0.08
C VAL A 143 -20.66 26.98 -0.57
N TYR A 144 -20.56 25.66 -0.42
CA TYR A 144 -19.36 24.93 -0.77
C TYR A 144 -19.05 24.98 -2.29
N PRO A 145 -17.79 25.22 -2.70
CA PRO A 145 -17.40 25.28 -4.10
C PRO A 145 -17.58 23.91 -4.78
N CYS A 146 -18.56 23.83 -5.68
CA CYS A 146 -18.99 22.59 -6.32
C CYS A 146 -17.88 21.97 -7.17
N PHE A 147 -17.13 22.80 -7.90
CA PHE A 147 -15.98 22.37 -8.68
C PHE A 147 -14.92 21.64 -7.84
N ILE A 148 -14.56 22.17 -6.65
CA ILE A 148 -13.57 21.53 -5.77
C ILE A 148 -14.12 20.19 -5.27
N PHE A 149 -15.40 20.14 -4.89
CA PHE A 149 -16.03 18.89 -4.47
C PHE A 149 -16.02 17.85 -5.61
N SER A 150 -16.50 18.21 -6.80
CA SER A 150 -16.56 17.34 -7.98
C SER A 150 -15.17 16.82 -8.38
N LEU A 151 -14.18 17.70 -8.45
CA LEU A 151 -12.80 17.34 -8.77
C LEU A 151 -12.23 16.33 -7.78
N ILE A 152 -12.40 16.58 -6.48
CA ILE A 152 -11.84 15.72 -5.44
C ILE A 152 -12.60 14.41 -5.38
N TYR A 153 -13.92 14.43 -5.54
CA TYR A 153 -14.75 13.23 -5.61
C TYR A 153 -14.31 12.33 -6.78
N PHE A 154 -13.98 12.92 -7.93
CA PHE A 154 -13.47 12.20 -9.10
C PHE A 154 -12.08 11.60 -8.89
N ILE A 155 -11.16 12.33 -8.24
CA ILE A 155 -9.78 11.89 -7.99
C ILE A 155 -9.68 10.93 -6.80
N ALA A 156 -10.66 10.94 -5.88
CA ALA A 156 -10.62 10.20 -4.64
C ALA A 156 -10.43 8.69 -4.84
N ILE A 157 -11.24 8.06 -5.69
CA ILE A 157 -11.13 6.62 -5.93
C ILE A 157 -9.78 6.27 -6.54
N PRO A 158 -9.35 6.86 -7.67
CA PRO A 158 -8.04 6.58 -8.24
C PRO A 158 -6.88 6.77 -7.25
N ALA A 159 -6.92 7.81 -6.42
CA ALA A 159 -5.85 8.07 -5.46
C ALA A 159 -5.82 7.03 -4.32
N LEU A 160 -6.99 6.69 -3.75
CA LEU A 160 -7.10 5.70 -2.68
C LEU A 160 -6.79 4.29 -3.18
N SER A 161 -7.36 3.88 -4.32
CA SER A 161 -7.15 2.57 -4.90
C SER A 161 -5.70 2.38 -5.35
N ASN A 162 -5.06 3.41 -5.93
CA ASN A 162 -3.66 3.36 -6.31
C ASN A 162 -2.75 3.14 -5.09
N THR A 163 -3.10 3.68 -3.92
CA THR A 163 -2.38 3.40 -2.67
C THR A 163 -2.37 1.91 -2.33
N ILE A 164 -3.53 1.26 -2.45
CA ILE A 164 -3.71 -0.18 -2.18
C ILE A 164 -2.97 -1.00 -3.23
N ILE A 165 -3.18 -0.70 -4.52
CA ILE A 165 -2.55 -1.38 -5.65
C ILE A 165 -1.02 -1.31 -5.55
N MET A 166 -0.46 -0.12 -5.31
CA MET A 166 0.98 0.06 -5.17
C MET A 166 1.54 -0.67 -3.94
N ARG A 167 0.78 -0.77 -2.86
CA ARG A 167 1.16 -1.61 -1.70
C ARG A 167 1.22 -3.09 -2.08
N CYS A 168 0.21 -3.60 -2.77
CA CYS A 168 0.16 -4.98 -3.23
C CYS A 168 1.30 -5.29 -4.21
N ILE A 169 1.51 -4.46 -5.24
CA ILE A 169 2.60 -4.59 -6.21
C ILE A 169 3.95 -4.61 -5.49
N ARG A 170 4.18 -3.69 -4.54
CA ARG A 170 5.41 -3.63 -3.75
C ARG A 170 5.64 -4.92 -2.95
N LEU A 171 4.62 -5.45 -2.28
CA LEU A 171 4.72 -6.70 -1.51
C LEU A 171 5.06 -7.90 -2.40
N LEU A 172 4.46 -7.98 -3.59
CA LEU A 172 4.76 -9.00 -4.59
C LEU A 172 6.21 -8.91 -5.09
N ILE A 173 6.67 -7.71 -5.42
CA ILE A 173 8.05 -7.51 -5.90
C ILE A 173 9.07 -7.76 -4.80
N LEU A 174 8.80 -7.34 -3.55
CA LEU A 174 9.66 -7.65 -2.41
C LEU A 174 9.78 -9.16 -2.17
N THR A 175 8.68 -9.89 -2.34
CA THR A 175 8.68 -11.36 -2.27
C THR A 175 9.59 -11.96 -3.33
N LYS A 176 9.44 -11.52 -4.59
CA LYS A 176 10.30 -11.98 -5.69
C LYS A 176 11.77 -11.61 -5.50
N LEU A 177 12.04 -10.40 -4.99
CA LEU A 177 13.39 -9.95 -4.70
C LEU A 177 14.03 -10.76 -3.57
N ASN A 178 13.27 -11.13 -2.54
CA ASN A 178 13.75 -12.02 -1.48
C ASN A 178 14.05 -13.42 -2.02
N GLU A 179 13.18 -13.96 -2.87
CA GLU A 179 13.40 -15.25 -3.53
C GLU A 179 14.69 -15.25 -4.36
N LEU A 180 14.91 -14.20 -5.16
CA LEU A 180 16.13 -14.04 -5.96
C LEU A 180 17.37 -13.93 -5.07
N LYS A 181 17.29 -13.20 -3.96
CA LYS A 181 18.41 -13.10 -3.00
C LYS A 181 18.76 -14.43 -2.36
N VAL A 182 17.76 -15.19 -1.91
CA VAL A 182 17.98 -16.52 -1.32
C VAL A 182 18.59 -17.46 -2.37
N ARG A 183 18.10 -17.42 -3.61
CA ARG A 183 18.64 -18.21 -4.73
C ARG A 183 20.11 -17.87 -5.01
N ILE A 184 20.45 -16.59 -5.11
CA ILE A 184 21.83 -16.12 -5.35
C ILE A 184 22.74 -16.50 -4.17
N GLY A 185 22.29 -16.30 -2.93
CA GLY A 185 23.07 -16.64 -1.74
C GLY A 185 23.35 -18.14 -1.63
N ARG A 186 22.37 -18.98 -1.97
CA ARG A 186 22.54 -20.43 -2.00
C ARG A 186 23.57 -20.85 -3.06
N ARG A 187 23.55 -20.23 -4.26
CA ARG A 187 24.55 -20.49 -5.31
C ARG A 187 25.95 -20.09 -4.88
N GLN A 188 26.11 -18.92 -4.25
CA GLN A 188 27.42 -18.47 -3.74
C GLN A 188 27.96 -19.42 -2.67
N TYR A 189 27.09 -19.95 -1.80
CA TYR A 189 27.49 -20.94 -0.81
C TYR A 189 28.00 -22.23 -1.45
N TYR A 190 27.30 -22.77 -2.46
CA TYR A 190 27.76 -23.97 -3.17
C TYR A 190 29.05 -23.75 -3.97
N LEU A 191 29.21 -22.58 -4.59
CA LEU A 191 30.45 -22.24 -5.31
C LEU A 191 31.64 -22.15 -4.35
N HIS A 192 31.47 -21.53 -3.17
CA HIS A 192 32.52 -21.53 -2.15
C HIS A 192 32.82 -22.92 -1.58
N ALA A 193 31.81 -23.78 -1.43
CA ALA A 193 32.00 -25.14 -0.95
C ALA A 193 32.80 -26.01 -1.95
N THR A 194 32.53 -25.87 -3.25
CA THR A 194 33.25 -26.60 -4.31
C THR A 194 34.69 -26.10 -4.48
N THR A 195 34.90 -24.78 -4.59
CA THR A 195 36.27 -24.22 -4.67
C THR A 195 37.13 -24.55 -3.44
N SER A 196 36.53 -24.58 -2.24
CA SER A 196 37.26 -24.99 -1.03
C SER A 196 37.61 -26.48 -1.03
N SER A 197 36.79 -27.34 -1.63
CA SER A 197 37.04 -28.78 -1.74
C SER A 197 38.16 -29.07 -2.74
N ASP A 198 38.16 -28.41 -3.90
CA ASP A 198 39.18 -28.65 -4.94
C ASP A 198 40.56 -28.17 -4.51
N ASN A 199 40.64 -27.03 -3.83
CA ASN A 199 41.89 -26.57 -3.24
C ASN A 199 42.42 -27.56 -2.18
N MET A 200 41.52 -28.14 -1.38
CA MET A 200 41.91 -29.14 -0.37
C MET A 200 42.40 -30.45 -1.00
N LYS A 201 41.84 -30.86 -2.14
CA LYS A 201 42.30 -32.05 -2.88
C LYS A 201 43.67 -31.82 -3.52
N SER A 202 43.90 -30.65 -4.11
CA SER A 202 45.20 -30.31 -4.72
C SER A 202 46.36 -30.28 -3.71
N MET A 203 46.13 -29.81 -2.48
CA MET A 203 47.15 -29.87 -1.41
C MET A 203 47.47 -31.30 -0.96
N ILE A 204 46.51 -32.24 -1.03
CA ILE A 204 46.74 -33.63 -0.66
C ILE A 204 47.56 -34.35 -1.75
N GLU A 205 47.26 -34.14 -3.03
CA GLU A 205 48.04 -34.74 -4.13
C GLU A 205 49.46 -34.18 -4.21
N GLU A 206 49.68 -32.89 -3.94
CA GLU A 206 51.03 -32.29 -3.95
C GLU A 206 51.91 -32.81 -2.80
N ASN A 207 51.35 -33.04 -1.60
CA ASN A 207 52.10 -33.62 -0.49
C ASN A 207 52.34 -35.14 -0.60
N THR A 208 51.49 -35.87 -1.32
CA THR A 208 51.65 -37.33 -1.46
C THR A 208 52.83 -37.67 -2.37
N ASN A 209 53.18 -36.79 -3.32
CA ASN A 209 54.35 -36.97 -4.19
C ASN A 209 55.69 -36.57 -3.53
N ILE A 210 55.67 -35.84 -2.40
CA ILE A 210 56.89 -35.46 -1.67
C ILE A 210 57.32 -36.57 -0.70
N SER A 211 56.38 -37.28 -0.07
CA SER A 211 56.70 -38.35 0.89
C SER A 211 57.21 -39.66 0.27
N GLN A 212 57.10 -39.87 -1.04
CA GLN A 212 57.60 -41.10 -1.68
C GLN A 212 59.09 -41.04 -2.07
N ASN A 213 59.74 -39.87 -1.92
CA ASN A 213 61.18 -39.69 -2.22
C ASN A 213 62.07 -39.52 -0.97
N GLN A 214 61.55 -39.71 0.25
CA GLN A 214 62.32 -39.55 1.51
C GLN A 214 62.45 -40.82 2.36
N VAL A 215 62.05 -41.99 1.85
CA VAL A 215 62.10 -43.27 2.62
C VAL A 215 63.48 -43.97 2.57
N GLU A 216 64.48 -43.45 1.86
CA GLU A 216 65.79 -44.11 1.75
C GLU A 216 66.96 -43.40 2.46
N LYS A 217 66.69 -42.57 3.48
CA LYS A 217 67.82 -41.95 4.21
C LYS A 217 67.54 -41.48 5.63
N GLU A 218 67.13 -42.37 6.53
CA GLU A 218 67.43 -42.22 7.97
C GLU A 218 67.14 -43.51 8.74
N LEU A 219 68.11 -44.43 8.72
CA LEU A 219 68.27 -45.46 9.73
C LEU A 219 69.62 -45.23 10.39
N GLU A 220 69.63 -44.42 11.45
CA GLU A 220 70.61 -44.46 12.56
C GLU A 220 70.36 -43.23 13.44
N THR A 221 69.59 -43.36 14.51
CA THR A 221 70.14 -43.23 15.87
C THR A 221 69.07 -43.50 16.93
N VAL A 222 69.55 -44.08 18.02
CA VAL A 222 68.83 -44.78 19.08
C VAL A 222 68.80 -43.89 20.32
N THR A 223 67.72 -43.97 21.12
CA THR A 223 67.58 -43.59 22.57
C THR A 223 67.75 -42.11 22.93
N SER A 224 67.06 -41.51 23.92
CA SER A 224 66.49 -41.98 25.19
C SER A 224 65.42 -41.01 25.73
N LEU A 225 64.52 -41.53 26.57
CA LEU A 225 63.83 -40.92 27.73
C LEU A 225 63.73 -39.39 27.84
N ASP A 226 62.51 -38.87 28.04
CA ASP A 226 62.09 -38.53 29.42
C ASP A 226 60.58 -38.35 29.58
N SER A 227 60.09 -38.85 30.71
CA SER A 227 58.72 -38.77 31.20
C SER A 227 58.50 -37.47 31.98
N LEU A 228 57.41 -36.75 31.72
CA LEU A 228 56.85 -35.82 32.71
C LEU A 228 55.33 -35.73 32.61
N SER A 229 54.75 -35.78 33.79
CA SER A 229 53.38 -36.05 34.12
C SER A 229 52.71 -34.81 34.73
N ILE A 230 51.38 -34.79 34.66
CA ILE A 230 50.43 -34.11 35.56
C ILE A 230 50.37 -32.57 35.50
N SER A 231 49.22 -32.07 35.04
CA SER A 231 48.29 -31.36 35.95
C SER A 231 46.93 -31.12 35.30
N ASN A 232 45.97 -31.94 35.72
CA ASN A 232 44.54 -31.62 35.73
C ASN A 232 44.32 -30.42 36.66
N SER A 233 43.65 -29.38 36.18
CA SER A 233 42.84 -28.52 37.04
C SER A 233 41.51 -28.25 36.36
N SER A 234 40.50 -28.87 36.95
CA SER A 234 39.09 -28.57 36.81
C SER A 234 38.82 -27.11 37.17
N LEU A 235 38.15 -26.36 36.29
CA LEU A 235 37.32 -25.25 36.72
C LEU A 235 36.01 -25.24 35.94
N ALA A 236 34.97 -25.63 36.66
CA ALA A 236 33.58 -25.44 36.30
C ALA A 236 33.31 -23.94 36.10
N GLY A 237 32.88 -23.59 34.90
CA GLY A 237 32.55 -22.22 34.51
C GLY A 237 31.43 -22.22 33.47
N ASN A 238 30.22 -22.42 33.97
CA ASN A 238 28.94 -22.34 33.27
C ASN A 238 28.83 -21.06 32.41
N GLN A 239 28.95 -21.17 31.09
CA GLN A 239 28.42 -20.18 30.13
C GLN A 239 27.90 -20.86 28.87
N ASN A 240 26.59 -21.13 28.88
CA ASN A 240 25.78 -21.20 27.67
C ASN A 240 25.92 -19.86 26.90
N SER A 241 26.83 -19.80 25.94
CA SER A 241 26.84 -18.79 24.90
C SER A 241 26.85 -19.50 23.54
N THR A 242 25.66 -19.83 23.06
CA THR A 242 25.41 -20.13 21.66
C THR A 242 25.56 -18.84 20.84
N ASN A 243 26.80 -18.40 20.66
CA ASN A 243 27.14 -17.40 19.66
C ASN A 243 27.09 -18.07 18.28
N LEU A 244 25.86 -18.22 17.78
CA LEU A 244 25.60 -18.46 16.37
C LEU A 244 26.03 -17.20 15.63
N SER A 245 27.28 -17.19 15.16
CA SER A 245 27.85 -16.14 14.33
C SER A 245 26.97 -15.98 13.08
N ALA A 246 26.10 -14.98 13.12
CA ALA A 246 25.37 -14.51 11.96
C ALA A 246 26.40 -14.05 10.92
N LEU A 247 26.60 -14.89 9.90
CA LEU A 247 27.42 -14.64 8.73
C LEU A 247 27.02 -13.30 8.12
N THR A 248 27.78 -12.27 8.46
CA THR A 248 27.57 -10.93 7.94
C THR A 248 28.15 -10.92 6.53
N VAL A 249 27.30 -11.21 5.53
CA VAL A 249 27.62 -11.01 4.11
C VAL A 249 27.76 -9.50 3.87
N GLY A 250 28.92 -8.98 4.26
CA GLY A 250 29.35 -7.63 4.04
C GLY A 250 29.77 -7.46 2.59
N ARG A 251 28.87 -6.88 1.80
CA ARG A 251 29.14 -5.94 0.69
C ARG A 251 30.55 -6.02 0.03
N THR A 252 30.86 -7.14 -0.61
CA THR A 252 31.88 -7.22 -1.67
C THR A 252 31.27 -6.67 -2.96
N SER A 253 31.21 -5.34 -3.08
CA SER A 253 30.77 -4.67 -4.33
C SER A 253 31.93 -3.99 -5.07
N GLY A 254 33.18 -4.23 -4.68
CA GLY A 254 34.33 -3.48 -5.21
C GLY A 254 35.60 -4.30 -5.47
N ILE A 255 35.59 -5.62 -5.32
CA ILE A 255 36.76 -6.48 -5.59
C ILE A 255 36.28 -7.68 -6.40
N LEU A 256 35.92 -7.46 -7.66
CA LEU A 256 35.67 -8.53 -8.62
C LEU A 256 36.07 -8.03 -10.02
N SER A 257 37.37 -7.81 -10.17
CA SER A 257 38.00 -7.36 -11.41
C SER A 257 39.48 -7.74 -11.35
N GLN A 258 39.76 -9.03 -11.42
CA GLN A 258 41.03 -9.66 -11.86
C GLN A 258 41.14 -11.05 -11.21
N PHE A 259 40.37 -12.00 -11.73
CA PHE A 259 40.90 -13.35 -11.86
C PHE A 259 40.90 -13.61 -13.36
N VAL A 260 42.04 -13.29 -13.99
CA VAL A 260 42.36 -13.75 -15.34
C VAL A 260 42.79 -15.20 -15.14
N ILE A 261 41.89 -16.12 -15.46
CA ILE A 261 42.23 -17.54 -15.54
C ILE A 261 43.04 -17.68 -16.83
N GLU A 262 44.33 -17.93 -16.69
CA GLU A 262 45.23 -18.24 -17.79
C GLU A 262 44.88 -19.65 -18.30
N PRO A 263 44.53 -19.82 -19.59
CA PRO A 263 44.18 -21.13 -20.12
C PRO A 263 45.40 -22.03 -20.10
N LYS A 264 45.32 -23.12 -19.33
CA LYS A 264 46.34 -24.17 -19.30
C LYS A 264 46.12 -25.05 -20.53
N ASP A 265 47.09 -25.07 -21.45
CA ASP A 265 47.09 -25.91 -22.64
C ASP A 265 47.07 -27.39 -22.24
N SER A 266 45.88 -28.01 -22.29
CA SER A 266 45.70 -29.45 -22.13
C SER A 266 45.64 -30.12 -23.49
N ASN A 267 46.48 -31.14 -23.68
CA ASN A 267 46.58 -31.97 -24.87
C ASN A 267 45.20 -32.44 -25.37
N ALA A 268 44.93 -32.11 -26.63
CA ALA A 268 43.80 -32.62 -27.40
C ALA A 268 44.02 -34.11 -27.65
N ASP A 269 43.09 -34.97 -27.23
CA ASP A 269 42.77 -36.19 -28.00
C ASP A 269 41.57 -37.01 -27.44
N ASP A 270 40.88 -36.61 -26.36
CA ASP A 270 39.88 -37.54 -25.77
C ASP A 270 38.65 -36.87 -25.10
N ASP A 271 38.01 -35.86 -25.71
CA ASP A 271 36.96 -35.13 -24.97
C ASP A 271 35.80 -34.49 -25.77
N GLU A 272 35.07 -35.29 -26.56
CA GLU A 272 33.86 -34.82 -27.25
C GLU A 272 32.66 -34.62 -26.30
N ASN A 273 32.61 -35.33 -25.15
CA ASN A 273 31.54 -35.22 -24.17
C ASN A 273 31.64 -33.97 -23.27
N ASN A 274 32.83 -33.41 -23.08
CA ASN A 274 33.06 -32.26 -22.19
C ASN A 274 32.65 -30.92 -22.84
N VAL A 275 32.59 -30.88 -24.17
CA VAL A 275 32.20 -29.67 -24.94
C VAL A 275 30.70 -29.35 -24.80
N GLU A 276 29.83 -30.36 -24.71
CA GLU A 276 28.40 -30.13 -24.46
C GLU A 276 28.13 -29.66 -23.04
N GLU A 277 28.80 -30.23 -22.04
CA GLU A 277 28.68 -29.80 -20.64
C GLU A 277 29.16 -28.36 -20.44
N GLU A 278 30.27 -27.98 -21.09
CA GLU A 278 30.78 -26.61 -21.08
C GLU A 278 29.82 -25.61 -21.77
N MET A 279 29.19 -26.00 -22.88
CA MET A 279 28.21 -25.15 -23.57
C MET A 279 26.91 -24.96 -22.77
N ILE A 280 26.44 -25.99 -22.05
CA ILE A 280 25.29 -25.91 -21.15
C ILE A 280 25.62 -24.95 -19.99
N PHE A 281 26.80 -25.07 -19.39
CA PHE A 281 27.27 -24.19 -18.32
C PHE A 281 27.38 -22.72 -18.78
N ARG A 282 27.82 -22.48 -20.02
CA ARG A 282 27.95 -21.12 -20.58
C ARG A 282 26.61 -20.44 -20.86
N LYS A 283 25.56 -21.18 -21.25
CA LYS A 283 24.21 -20.62 -21.41
C LYS A 283 23.58 -20.25 -20.06
N GLU A 284 23.80 -21.07 -19.03
CA GLU A 284 23.31 -20.77 -17.68
C GLU A 284 23.97 -19.52 -17.08
N THR A 285 25.27 -19.34 -17.30
CA THR A 285 26.02 -18.17 -16.80
C THR A 285 25.62 -16.85 -17.48
N LEU A 286 25.29 -16.86 -18.78
CA LEU A 286 24.83 -15.66 -19.49
C LEU A 286 23.44 -15.21 -19.03
N LEU A 287 22.49 -16.14 -18.94
CA LEU A 287 21.16 -15.85 -18.40
C LEU A 287 21.25 -15.38 -16.94
N GLU A 288 22.14 -15.98 -16.15
CA GLU A 288 22.41 -15.59 -14.77
C GLU A 288 23.03 -14.20 -14.66
N SER A 289 23.95 -13.81 -15.54
CA SER A 289 24.55 -12.48 -15.54
C SER A 289 23.51 -11.39 -15.84
N PHE A 290 22.60 -11.66 -16.79
CA PHE A 290 21.50 -10.77 -17.14
C PHE A 290 20.47 -10.67 -16.01
N GLU A 291 20.10 -11.81 -15.42
CA GLU A 291 19.18 -11.91 -14.27
C GLU A 291 19.76 -11.20 -13.02
N ARG A 292 21.07 -11.27 -12.79
CA ARG A 292 21.73 -10.61 -11.65
C ARG A 292 21.80 -9.09 -11.79
N GLY A 293 22.05 -8.58 -12.99
CA GLY A 293 22.27 -7.15 -13.22
C GLY A 293 20.98 -6.35 -13.44
N LYS A 294 20.33 -6.56 -14.59
CA LYS A 294 19.23 -5.71 -15.07
C LYS A 294 17.93 -5.96 -14.31
N LEU A 295 17.55 -7.23 -14.13
CA LEU A 295 16.30 -7.57 -13.43
C LEU A 295 16.28 -7.06 -11.99
N LEU A 296 17.40 -7.22 -11.28
CA LEU A 296 17.54 -6.78 -9.90
C LEU A 296 17.50 -5.24 -9.80
N SER A 297 18.07 -4.54 -10.77
CA SER A 297 17.96 -3.07 -10.89
C SER A 297 16.50 -2.64 -11.10
N ILE A 298 15.77 -3.29 -12.01
CA ILE A 298 14.36 -3.00 -12.29
C ILE A 298 13.49 -3.26 -11.07
N MET A 299 13.65 -4.41 -10.40
CA MET A 299 12.89 -4.72 -9.18
C MET A 299 13.19 -3.71 -8.05
N ARG A 300 14.45 -3.28 -7.90
CA ARG A 300 14.82 -2.21 -6.94
C ARG A 300 14.16 -0.88 -7.30
N PHE A 301 14.08 -0.55 -8.59
CA PHE A 301 13.41 0.65 -9.07
C PHE A 301 11.91 0.60 -8.77
N LEU A 302 11.21 -0.51 -9.07
CA LEU A 302 9.78 -0.66 -8.80
C LEU A 302 9.44 -0.60 -7.30
N VAL A 303 10.36 -1.02 -6.42
CA VAL A 303 10.19 -0.93 -4.96
C VAL A 303 10.55 0.48 -4.42
N SER A 304 11.21 1.31 -5.24
CA SER A 304 11.66 2.64 -4.83
C SER A 304 10.48 3.59 -4.58
N SER A 305 10.66 4.55 -3.66
CA SER A 305 9.68 5.61 -3.41
C SER A 305 9.48 6.52 -4.63
N LYS A 306 10.49 6.65 -5.50
CA LYS A 306 10.43 7.44 -6.73
C LYS A 306 9.41 6.85 -7.71
N PHE A 307 9.41 5.53 -7.88
CA PHE A 307 8.44 4.84 -8.73
C PHE A 307 7.01 5.00 -8.18
N VAL A 308 6.83 4.90 -6.87
CA VAL A 308 5.53 5.15 -6.23
C VAL A 308 5.04 6.56 -6.54
N LEU A 309 5.86 7.59 -6.31
CA LEU A 309 5.49 8.98 -6.59
C LEU A 309 5.16 9.19 -8.08
N LEU A 310 5.99 8.65 -8.98
CA LEU A 310 5.76 8.71 -10.42
C LEU A 310 4.42 8.08 -10.81
N SER A 311 4.09 6.91 -10.25
CA SER A 311 2.81 6.23 -10.47
C SER A 311 1.62 7.11 -10.05
N TYR A 312 1.68 7.78 -8.89
CA TYR A 312 0.63 8.72 -8.49
C TYR A 312 0.48 9.89 -9.44
N VAL A 313 1.59 10.50 -9.87
CA VAL A 313 1.54 11.64 -10.81
C VAL A 313 0.91 11.21 -12.13
N VAL A 314 1.26 10.04 -12.65
CA VAL A 314 0.69 9.50 -13.90
C VAL A 314 -0.80 9.20 -13.74
N VAL A 315 -1.21 8.50 -12.67
CA VAL A 315 -2.62 8.14 -12.43
C VAL A 315 -3.46 9.40 -12.22
N ILE A 316 -3.02 10.34 -11.38
CA ILE A 316 -3.76 11.59 -11.14
C ILE A 316 -3.81 12.44 -12.41
N GLY A 317 -2.70 12.58 -13.14
CA GLY A 317 -2.67 13.33 -14.40
C GLY A 317 -3.60 12.75 -15.46
N PHE A 318 -3.67 11.43 -15.56
CA PHE A 318 -4.59 10.72 -16.45
C PHE A 318 -6.05 10.99 -16.10
N HIS A 319 -6.42 10.87 -14.83
CA HIS A 319 -7.80 11.13 -14.37
C HIS A 319 -8.17 12.60 -14.47
N LEU A 320 -7.27 13.52 -14.16
CA LEU A 320 -7.47 14.94 -14.40
C LEU A 320 -7.76 15.24 -15.88
N SER A 321 -7.02 14.60 -16.79
CA SER A 321 -7.25 14.75 -18.23
C SER A 321 -8.65 14.27 -18.64
N ILE A 322 -9.08 13.10 -18.15
CA ILE A 322 -10.44 12.59 -18.40
C ILE A 322 -11.49 13.56 -17.84
N TYR A 323 -11.31 14.02 -16.61
CA TYR A 323 -12.21 14.97 -15.96
C TYR A 323 -12.39 16.23 -16.80
N PHE A 324 -11.31 16.85 -17.25
CA PHE A 324 -11.38 18.06 -18.07
C PHE A 324 -12.01 17.81 -19.44
N ILE A 325 -11.74 16.67 -20.08
CA ILE A 325 -12.38 16.31 -21.36
C ILE A 325 -13.89 16.16 -21.18
N ILE A 326 -14.35 15.44 -20.15
CA ILE A 326 -15.79 15.28 -19.85
C ILE A 326 -16.41 16.65 -19.55
N ALA A 327 -15.76 17.47 -18.72
CA ALA A 327 -16.25 18.79 -18.37
C ALA A 327 -16.40 19.70 -19.60
N ILE A 328 -15.42 19.68 -20.52
CA ILE A 328 -15.46 20.49 -21.75
C ILE A 328 -16.59 20.01 -22.68
N ILE A 329 -16.72 18.70 -22.91
CA ILE A 329 -17.76 18.14 -23.78
C ILE A 329 -19.15 18.46 -23.22
N ASP A 330 -19.35 18.26 -21.93
CA ASP A 330 -20.63 18.54 -21.28
C ASP A 330 -20.96 20.04 -21.30
N TYR A 331 -19.95 20.91 -21.14
CA TYR A 331 -20.11 22.36 -21.25
C TYR A 331 -20.61 22.80 -22.63
N PHE A 332 -20.00 22.28 -23.70
CA PHE A 332 -20.44 22.61 -25.06
C PHE A 332 -21.84 22.05 -25.36
N ASN A 333 -22.16 20.85 -24.90
CA ASN A 333 -23.50 20.29 -25.05
C ASN A 333 -24.54 21.11 -24.29
N TYR A 334 -24.21 21.56 -23.08
CA TYR A 334 -25.07 22.43 -22.27
C TYR A 334 -25.36 23.78 -22.96
N GLN A 335 -24.34 24.38 -23.58
CA GLN A 335 -24.46 25.68 -24.24
C GLN A 335 -25.21 25.61 -25.58
N ASN A 336 -24.96 24.56 -26.37
CA ASN A 336 -25.53 24.44 -27.73
C ASN A 336 -26.97 23.95 -27.73
N ASP A 337 -27.45 23.28 -26.68
CA ASP A 337 -28.79 22.73 -26.66
C ASP A 337 -29.83 23.74 -26.16
N THR A 338 -30.31 24.57 -27.09
CA THR A 338 -31.45 25.48 -26.88
C THR A 338 -32.78 24.73 -26.81
N SER A 339 -32.84 23.45 -27.22
CA SER A 339 -34.07 22.68 -27.40
C SER A 339 -34.33 21.61 -26.33
N VAL A 340 -33.31 21.22 -25.56
CA VAL A 340 -33.44 20.18 -24.55
C VAL A 340 -34.38 20.59 -23.42
N LYS A 341 -35.39 19.74 -23.21
CA LYS A 341 -36.40 19.84 -22.15
C LYS A 341 -35.71 20.12 -20.81
N THR A 342 -36.27 21.05 -20.04
CA THR A 342 -35.79 21.52 -18.72
C THR A 342 -35.41 20.39 -17.75
N ASN A 343 -36.08 19.23 -17.84
CA ASN A 343 -35.81 18.06 -16.99
C ASN A 343 -34.46 17.39 -17.29
N GLN A 344 -33.97 17.42 -18.54
CA GLN A 344 -32.70 16.78 -18.89
C GLN A 344 -31.51 17.68 -18.52
N LYS A 345 -31.69 19.01 -18.54
CA LYS A 345 -30.66 19.96 -18.10
C LYS A 345 -30.26 19.74 -16.64
N ARG A 346 -31.20 19.37 -15.76
CA ARG A 346 -30.94 19.09 -14.33
C ARG A 346 -29.94 17.96 -14.07
N ASN A 347 -29.75 17.04 -15.01
CA ASN A 347 -28.84 15.90 -14.85
C ASN A 347 -27.49 16.11 -15.54
N SER A 348 -27.20 17.32 -16.04
CA SER A 348 -25.95 17.63 -16.73
C SER A 348 -24.81 17.76 -15.72
N PHE A 349 -23.66 17.19 -16.06
CA PHE A 349 -22.45 17.20 -15.24
C PHE A 349 -21.94 18.62 -14.94
N THR A 350 -22.18 19.55 -15.85
CA THR A 350 -21.83 20.97 -15.76
C THR A 350 -22.52 21.64 -14.59
N ILE A 351 -23.81 21.36 -14.33
CA ILE A 351 -24.53 21.97 -13.21
C ILE A 351 -23.87 21.63 -11.87
N ASP A 352 -23.34 20.40 -11.74
CA ASP A 352 -22.63 19.92 -10.56
C ASP A 352 -21.15 20.37 -10.52
N SER A 353 -20.55 20.70 -11.67
CA SER A 353 -19.13 21.06 -11.80
C SER A 353 -18.87 22.56 -12.00
N TYR A 354 -19.91 23.39 -12.10
CA TYR A 354 -19.77 24.84 -12.17
C TYR A 354 -19.02 25.38 -10.95
N LEU A 355 -18.01 26.21 -11.19
CA LEU A 355 -17.20 26.85 -10.15
C LEU A 355 -18.08 27.61 -9.12
N PHE A 356 -19.17 28.22 -9.62
CA PHE A 356 -20.18 28.93 -8.84
C PHE A 356 -21.59 28.51 -9.27
N SER A 357 -21.93 27.24 -9.06
CA SER A 357 -23.29 26.76 -9.35
C SER A 357 -24.30 27.52 -8.47
N PRO A 358 -25.26 28.27 -9.06
CA PRO A 358 -26.24 29.04 -8.29
C PRO A 358 -27.19 28.15 -7.49
N SER A 359 -27.30 26.87 -7.88
CA SER A 359 -28.13 25.84 -7.25
C SER A 359 -27.45 25.10 -6.09
N GLY A 360 -26.18 25.39 -5.78
CA GLY A 360 -25.41 24.67 -4.76
C GLY A 360 -24.88 23.31 -5.23
N CYS A 361 -24.15 22.61 -4.37
CA CYS A 361 -23.44 21.38 -4.72
C CYS A 361 -24.30 20.14 -4.40
N GLY A 362 -25.01 19.61 -5.40
CA GLY A 362 -25.65 18.30 -5.35
C GLY A 362 -24.67 17.15 -5.63
N VAL A 363 -25.05 15.91 -5.31
CA VAL A 363 -24.41 14.72 -5.89
C VAL A 363 -25.40 14.12 -6.86
N GLY A 364 -25.28 14.45 -8.15
CA GLY A 364 -26.11 13.81 -9.17
C GLY A 364 -25.87 12.29 -9.26
N ALA A 365 -26.89 11.55 -9.71
CA ALA A 365 -26.79 10.11 -9.95
C ALA A 365 -25.66 9.74 -10.92
N TYR A 366 -25.34 10.62 -11.87
CA TYR A 366 -24.22 10.43 -12.81
C TYR A 366 -22.87 10.33 -12.11
N ASN A 367 -22.59 11.24 -11.15
CA ASN A 367 -21.37 11.22 -10.35
C ASN A 367 -21.26 9.91 -9.56
N GLN A 368 -22.38 9.43 -9.02
CA GLN A 368 -22.44 8.16 -8.31
C GLN A 368 -22.15 6.96 -9.24
N TYR A 369 -22.69 6.93 -10.46
CA TYR A 369 -22.40 5.85 -11.41
C TYR A 369 -20.93 5.83 -11.85
N ILE A 370 -20.32 7.00 -12.08
CA ILE A 370 -18.87 7.10 -12.33
C ILE A 370 -18.10 6.52 -11.15
N PHE A 371 -18.50 6.89 -9.93
CA PHE A 371 -17.84 6.44 -8.72
C PHE A 371 -17.91 4.91 -8.56
N ILE A 372 -19.09 4.31 -8.77
CA ILE A 372 -19.26 2.86 -8.75
C ILE A 372 -18.41 2.21 -9.86
N SER A 373 -18.40 2.77 -11.07
CA SER A 373 -17.60 2.27 -12.19
C SER A 373 -16.09 2.26 -11.85
N TYR A 374 -15.58 3.32 -11.24
CA TYR A 374 -14.19 3.40 -10.79
C TYR A 374 -13.87 2.37 -9.72
N PHE A 375 -14.75 2.17 -8.75
CA PHE A 375 -14.54 1.11 -7.77
C PHE A 375 -14.53 -0.28 -8.39
N CYS A 376 -15.42 -0.57 -9.33
CA CYS A 376 -15.41 -1.84 -10.05
C CYS A 376 -14.11 -2.02 -10.84
N PHE A 377 -13.70 -1.01 -11.63
CA PHE A 377 -12.47 -1.07 -12.44
C PHE A 377 -11.23 -1.31 -11.57
N TYR A 378 -11.05 -0.52 -10.52
CA TYR A 378 -9.91 -0.66 -9.63
C TYR A 378 -10.00 -1.93 -8.77
N GLY A 379 -11.20 -2.32 -8.34
CA GLY A 379 -11.45 -3.56 -7.61
C GLY A 379 -11.05 -4.80 -8.42
N LEU A 380 -11.34 -4.82 -9.73
CA LEU A 380 -10.88 -5.87 -10.64
C LEU A 380 -9.34 -5.97 -10.66
N ILE A 381 -8.63 -4.84 -10.71
CA ILE A 381 -7.16 -4.83 -10.63
C ILE A 381 -6.69 -5.43 -9.29
N GLY A 382 -7.36 -5.10 -8.17
CA GLY A 382 -7.07 -5.68 -6.85
C GLY A 382 -7.28 -7.19 -6.78
N ILE A 383 -8.33 -7.70 -7.42
CA ILE A 383 -8.61 -9.14 -7.54
C ILE A 383 -7.53 -9.83 -8.38
N LEU A 384 -7.15 -9.26 -9.53
CA LEU A 384 -6.07 -9.80 -10.37
C LEU A 384 -4.74 -9.89 -9.58
N LEU A 385 -4.41 -8.85 -8.81
CA LEU A 385 -3.23 -8.86 -7.93
C LEU A 385 -3.32 -9.93 -6.84
N SER A 386 -4.51 -10.18 -6.30
CA SER A 386 -4.75 -11.25 -5.31
C SER A 386 -4.55 -12.64 -5.92
N ILE A 387 -5.02 -12.85 -7.16
CA ILE A 387 -4.80 -14.10 -7.90
C ILE A 387 -3.30 -14.31 -8.14
N ILE A 388 -2.58 -13.28 -8.61
CA ILE A 388 -1.11 -13.33 -8.78
C ILE A 388 -0.41 -13.64 -7.44
N ALA A 389 -0.87 -13.04 -6.34
CA ALA A 389 -0.35 -13.32 -4.99
C ALA A 389 -0.57 -14.79 -4.58
N PHE A 390 -1.70 -15.37 -4.96
CA PHE A 390 -2.02 -16.77 -4.67
C PHE A 390 -1.04 -17.74 -5.34
N PHE A 391 -0.64 -17.46 -6.59
CA PHE A 391 0.37 -18.22 -7.33
C PHE A 391 1.81 -17.99 -6.87
N ALA A 392 2.08 -17.05 -5.96
CA ALA A 392 3.40 -16.92 -5.34
C ALA A 392 3.75 -18.16 -4.50
N LYS A 393 5.04 -18.44 -4.28
CA LYS A 393 5.52 -19.61 -3.51
C LYS A 393 4.86 -19.73 -2.13
N ARG A 394 4.83 -20.96 -1.59
CA ARG A 394 4.14 -21.32 -0.34
C ARG A 394 4.64 -20.52 0.88
N ASP A 395 5.91 -20.11 0.90
CA ASP A 395 6.57 -19.49 2.06
C ASP A 395 6.13 -18.04 2.36
N VAL A 396 5.20 -17.46 1.60
CA VAL A 396 4.68 -16.09 1.83
C VAL A 396 3.21 -16.05 2.27
N TRP A 397 2.78 -17.04 3.04
CA TRP A 397 1.40 -17.14 3.53
C TRP A 397 0.86 -15.86 4.19
N ASN A 398 1.67 -15.20 5.03
CA ASN A 398 1.29 -13.95 5.69
C ASN A 398 1.01 -12.81 4.71
N ILE A 399 1.77 -12.72 3.61
CA ILE A 399 1.58 -11.70 2.58
C ILE A 399 0.30 -11.99 1.78
N LYS A 400 0.03 -13.26 1.48
CA LYS A 400 -1.21 -13.68 0.80
C LYS A 400 -2.44 -13.30 1.63
N ILE A 401 -2.42 -13.63 2.92
CA ILE A 401 -3.49 -13.25 3.86
C ILE A 401 -3.66 -11.74 3.90
N GLU A 402 -2.58 -10.96 4.02
CA GLU A 402 -2.65 -9.51 4.05
C GLU A 402 -3.32 -8.93 2.79
N VAL A 403 -2.93 -9.40 1.60
CA VAL A 403 -3.51 -8.94 0.32
C VAL A 403 -4.98 -9.34 0.20
N VAL A 404 -5.35 -10.56 0.59
CA VAL A 404 -6.74 -11.04 0.55
C VAL A 404 -7.62 -10.26 1.51
N ILE A 405 -7.18 -10.03 2.75
CA ILE A 405 -7.92 -9.24 3.75
C ILE A 405 -8.14 -7.81 3.26
N ILE A 406 -7.11 -7.17 2.68
CA ILE A 406 -7.24 -5.81 2.15
C ILE A 406 -8.30 -5.74 1.04
N ASN A 407 -8.28 -6.69 0.09
CA ASN A 407 -9.26 -6.72 -1.00
C ASN A 407 -10.68 -7.06 -0.52
N LEU A 408 -10.81 -7.97 0.45
CA LEU A 408 -12.10 -8.30 1.06
C LEU A 408 -12.70 -7.09 1.78
N PHE A 409 -11.89 -6.40 2.59
CA PHE A 409 -12.33 -5.20 3.31
C PHE A 409 -12.70 -4.07 2.35
N TRP A 410 -11.94 -3.89 1.27
CA TRP A 410 -12.28 -2.94 0.22
C TRP A 410 -13.61 -3.29 -0.46
N ALA A 411 -13.82 -4.54 -0.86
CA ALA A 411 -15.09 -4.99 -1.44
C ALA A 411 -16.27 -4.75 -0.48
N ALA A 412 -16.09 -5.05 0.81
CA ALA A 412 -17.11 -4.79 1.83
C ALA A 412 -17.45 -3.30 1.94
N ILE A 413 -16.44 -2.41 1.93
CA ILE A 413 -16.67 -0.95 1.93
C ILE A 413 -17.38 -0.49 0.67
N VAL A 414 -16.99 -1.00 -0.51
CA VAL A 414 -17.63 -0.64 -1.78
C VAL A 414 -19.10 -1.05 -1.77
N LEU A 415 -19.43 -2.24 -1.26
CA LEU A 415 -20.82 -2.68 -1.12
C LEU A 415 -21.58 -1.83 -0.10
N ALA A 416 -20.99 -1.56 1.06
CA ALA A 416 -21.57 -0.73 2.10
C ALA A 416 -21.82 0.71 1.63
N PHE A 417 -21.02 1.23 0.70
CA PHE A 417 -21.24 2.53 0.08
C PHE A 417 -22.25 2.46 -1.07
N SER A 418 -22.13 1.48 -1.96
CA SER A 418 -22.91 1.42 -3.20
C SER A 418 -24.38 1.11 -2.93
N ILE A 419 -24.68 0.18 -2.01
CA ILE A 419 -26.07 -0.25 -1.74
C ILE A 419 -26.93 0.92 -1.24
N PRO A 420 -26.55 1.67 -0.17
CA PRO A 420 -27.31 2.83 0.27
C PRO A 420 -27.42 3.91 -0.81
N SER A 421 -26.36 4.12 -1.59
CA SER A 421 -26.35 5.15 -2.62
C SER A 421 -27.36 4.85 -3.74
N LEU A 422 -27.71 3.58 -4.00
CA LEU A 422 -28.72 3.24 -5.02
C LEU A 422 -30.14 3.70 -4.63
N PHE A 423 -30.39 3.96 -3.34
CA PHE A 423 -31.67 4.49 -2.89
C PHE A 423 -31.66 6.01 -3.02
N THR A 424 -32.46 6.53 -3.95
CA THR A 424 -32.59 7.97 -4.21
C THR A 424 -32.96 8.77 -2.97
N ILE A 425 -33.68 8.16 -2.02
CA ILE A 425 -34.07 8.75 -0.73
C ILE A 425 -32.85 9.15 0.13
N ILE A 426 -31.72 8.45 -0.03
CA ILE A 426 -30.50 8.70 0.74
C ILE A 426 -29.61 9.74 0.05
N THR A 427 -29.72 9.89 -1.27
CA THR A 427 -28.84 10.74 -2.07
C THR A 427 -29.35 12.18 -2.25
N THR A 428 -30.67 12.40 -2.13
CA THR A 428 -31.31 13.73 -2.08
C THR A 428 -31.31 14.28 -0.67
#